data_AF-A0A953WQD8-F1
#
_entry.id   AF-A0A953WQD8-F1
#
_cell.length_a   1.000
_cell.length_b   1.000
_cell.length_c   1.000
_cell.angle_alpha   90.00
_cell.angle_beta   90.00
_cell.angle_gamma   90.00
#
_symmetry.space_group_name_H-M   'P 1'
#
loop_
_entity.id
_entity.type
_entity.pdbx_description
1 polymer ?
#
loop_
_entity_poly.entity_id
_entity_poly.type
_entity_poly.pdbx_seq_one_letter_code
_entity_poly.pdbx_strand_id
1 'polypeptide(L)'
;RDLQIYRRRLRRYSRRYFQTQILYAMLKEGGVGAMPEKIESIYTPQSLAGLRPRLDPVNYFVDREMLKRLRAEAASRAGAR
;
A
#
# COMPACT_ATOMS: atom_id res chain seq x y z
N ARG A 1 17.61 0.78 -20.94
CA ARG A 1 16.46 1.70 -20.72
C ARG A 1 15.26 0.97 -20.09
N ASP A 2 15.05 -0.30 -20.42
CA ASP A 2 13.88 -1.08 -19.98
C ASP A 2 13.89 -1.51 -18.51
N LEU A 3 15.06 -1.78 -17.93
CA LEU A 3 15.16 -2.20 -16.53
C LEU A 3 14.61 -1.14 -15.55
N GLN A 4 14.85 0.14 -15.82
CA GLN A 4 14.33 1.23 -14.98
C GLN A 4 12.80 1.34 -15.11
N ILE A 5 12.26 1.18 -16.32
CA ILE A 5 10.81 1.17 -16.58
C ILE A 5 10.17 -0.03 -15.88
N TYR A 6 10.77 -1.21 -15.98
CA TYR A 6 10.33 -2.43 -15.32
C TYR A 6 10.31 -2.26 -13.80
N ARG A 7 11.38 -1.75 -13.19
CA ARG A 7 11.42 -1.45 -11.74
C ARG A 7 10.35 -0.45 -11.32
N ARG A 8 10.11 0.61 -12.12
CA ARG A 8 9.02 1.57 -11.86
C ARG A 8 7.65 0.92 -11.90
N ARG A 9 7.42 0.00 -12.85
CA ARG A 9 6.17 -0.77 -12.94
C ARG A 9 5.96 -1.66 -11.73
N LEU A 10 6.98 -2.41 -11.33
CA LEU A 10 6.91 -3.27 -10.14
C LEU A 10 6.53 -2.48 -8.88
N ARG A 11 7.14 -1.31 -8.67
CA ARG A 11 6.77 -0.42 -7.56
C ARG A 11 5.32 0.04 -7.62
N ARG A 12 4.84 0.45 -8.80
CA ARG A 12 3.43 0.86 -8.98
C ARG A 12 2.48 -0.29 -8.71
N TYR A 13 2.79 -1.49 -9.19
CA TYR A 13 1.97 -2.69 -8.98
C TYR A 13 1.95 -3.11 -7.52
N SER A 14 3.10 -3.09 -6.85
CA SER A 14 3.20 -3.35 -5.41
C SER A 14 2.34 -2.38 -4.59
N ARG A 15 2.43 -1.08 -4.87
CA ARG A 15 1.57 -0.07 -4.19
C ARG A 15 0.10 -0.32 -4.44
N ARG A 16 -0.31 -0.58 -5.69
CA ARG A 16 -1.70 -0.87 -6.04
C ARG A 16 -2.21 -2.13 -5.36
N TYR A 17 -1.39 -3.18 -5.28
CA TYR A 17 -1.75 -4.41 -4.60
C TYR A 17 -2.15 -4.15 -3.13
N PHE A 18 -1.32 -3.42 -2.38
CA PHE A 18 -1.65 -3.05 -1.00
C PHE A 18 -2.85 -2.13 -0.89
N GLN A 19 -2.96 -1.14 -1.77
CA GLN A 19 -4.13 -0.25 -1.84
C GLN A 19 -5.43 -1.04 -2.03
N THR A 20 -5.44 -1.99 -2.97
CA THR A 20 -6.60 -2.84 -3.23
C THR A 20 -6.94 -3.69 -2.02
N GLN A 21 -5.96 -4.25 -1.31
CA GLN A 21 -6.24 -5.02 -0.09
C GLN A 21 -6.91 -4.17 0.99
N ILE A 22 -6.41 -2.96 1.23
CA ILE A 22 -6.99 -2.05 2.23
C ILE A 22 -8.41 -1.66 1.81
N LEU A 23 -8.60 -1.21 0.57
CA LEU A 23 -9.92 -0.80 0.07
C LEU A 23 -10.92 -1.95 0.12
N TYR A 24 -10.50 -3.17 -0.22
CA TYR A 24 -11.39 -4.32 -0.18
C TYR A 24 -11.80 -4.69 1.24
N ALA A 25 -10.88 -4.59 2.21
CA ALA A 25 -11.22 -4.77 3.63
C ALA A 25 -12.24 -3.71 4.10
N MET A 26 -11.99 -2.42 3.80
CA MET A 26 -12.92 -1.33 4.14
C MET A 26 -14.31 -1.52 3.52
N LEU A 27 -14.37 -1.89 2.24
CA LEU A 27 -15.63 -2.15 1.54
C LEU A 27 -16.37 -3.37 2.11
N LYS A 28 -15.65 -4.41 2.54
CA LYS A 28 -16.27 -5.58 3.17
C LYS A 28 -16.85 -5.26 4.55
N GLU A 29 -16.22 -4.36 5.30
CA GLU A 29 -16.65 -4.02 6.65
C GLU A 29 -17.78 -2.96 6.67
N GLY A 30 -17.66 -1.91 5.86
CA GLY A 30 -18.55 -0.75 5.91
C GLY A 30 -19.31 -0.45 4.62
N GLY A 31 -19.17 -1.29 3.58
CA GLY A 31 -19.77 -1.05 2.27
C GLY A 31 -19.22 0.20 1.57
N VAL A 32 -19.96 0.72 0.60
CA VAL A 32 -19.54 1.88 -0.22
C VAL A 32 -19.41 3.17 0.60
N GLY A 33 -20.19 3.31 1.68
CA GLY A 33 -20.12 4.48 2.57
C GLY A 33 -18.79 4.63 3.30
N ALA A 34 -17.99 3.57 3.40
CA ALA A 34 -16.65 3.60 3.99
C ALA A 34 -15.57 4.07 3.02
N MET A 35 -15.90 4.41 1.76
CA MET A 35 -14.92 4.85 0.79
C MET A 35 -14.28 6.18 1.23
N PRO A 36 -12.94 6.28 1.24
CA PRO A 36 -12.27 7.53 1.59
C PRO A 36 -12.49 8.62 0.53
N GLU A 37 -12.56 9.87 0.96
CA GLU A 37 -12.52 11.02 0.04
C GLU A 37 -11.19 11.12 -0.72
N LYS A 38 -10.09 10.72 -0.06
CA LYS A 38 -8.73 10.76 -0.60
C LYS A 38 -8.07 9.41 -0.44
N ILE A 39 -7.58 8.82 -1.53
CA ILE A 39 -6.93 7.50 -1.53
C ILE A 39 -5.76 7.44 -0.55
N GLU A 40 -5.05 8.54 -0.31
CA GLU A 40 -3.91 8.56 0.59
C GLU A 40 -4.31 8.30 2.05
N SER A 41 -5.55 8.61 2.45
CA SER A 41 -6.00 8.46 3.83
C SER A 41 -6.12 7.00 4.27
N ILE A 42 -6.19 6.05 3.33
CA ILE A 42 -6.33 4.62 3.64
C ILE A 42 -5.09 4.03 4.31
N TYR A 43 -3.93 4.67 4.15
CA TYR A 43 -2.65 4.18 4.67
C TYR A 43 -2.47 4.60 6.13
N THR A 44 -3.30 4.05 7.02
CA THR A 44 -3.21 4.24 8.46
C THR A 44 -2.27 3.22 9.09
N PRO A 45 -1.70 3.49 10.29
CA PRO A 45 -0.91 2.48 11.00
C PRO A 45 -1.65 1.16 11.18
N GLN A 46 -2.96 1.21 11.44
CA GLN A 46 -3.83 0.05 11.62
C GLN A 46 -3.96 -0.76 10.32
N SER A 47 -4.26 -0.11 9.19
CA SER A 47 -4.43 -0.82 7.92
C SER A 47 -3.12 -1.43 7.43
N LEU A 48 -1.98 -0.76 7.69
CA LEU A 48 -0.64 -1.24 7.32
C LEU A 48 -0.09 -2.35 8.21
N ALA A 49 -0.62 -2.54 9.43
CA ALA A 49 -0.17 -3.57 10.36
C ALA A 49 -0.51 -4.98 9.87
N GLY A 50 -1.67 -5.14 9.21
CA GLY A 50 -2.15 -6.42 8.70
C GLY A 50 -1.57 -6.86 7.34
N LEU A 51 -0.90 -5.96 6.61
CA LEU A 51 -0.45 -6.25 5.25
C LEU A 51 0.81 -7.12 5.22
N ARG A 52 0.87 -8.01 4.21
CA ARG A 52 2.00 -8.91 3.97
C ARG A 52 2.44 -8.90 2.50
N PRO A 53 3.75 -8.97 2.22
CA PRO A 53 4.26 -9.14 0.86
C PRO A 53 3.71 -10.40 0.18
N ARG A 54 3.60 -10.37 -1.15
CA ARG A 54 3.35 -11.58 -1.94
C ARG A 54 4.55 -12.52 -1.85
N LEU A 55 4.30 -13.83 -1.89
CA LEU A 55 5.34 -14.86 -1.76
C LEU A 55 6.14 -15.10 -3.06
N ASP A 56 5.69 -14.55 -4.19
CA ASP A 56 6.48 -14.57 -5.42
C ASP A 56 7.82 -13.85 -5.22
N PRO A 57 8.97 -14.46 -5.55
CA PRO A 57 10.29 -13.91 -5.21
C PRO A 57 10.53 -12.48 -5.71
N VAL A 58 10.15 -12.18 -6.96
CA VAL A 58 10.39 -10.85 -7.54
C VAL A 58 9.52 -9.80 -6.87
N ASN A 59 8.24 -10.13 -6.63
CA ASN A 59 7.31 -9.23 -5.97
C ASN A 59 7.63 -9.08 -4.48
N TYR A 60 8.08 -10.13 -3.80
CA TYR A 60 8.34 -10.14 -2.36
C TYR A 60 9.30 -9.01 -1.95
N PHE A 61 10.43 -8.88 -2.64
CA PHE A 61 11.40 -7.84 -2.32
C PHE A 61 10.85 -6.43 -2.56
N VAL A 62 10.12 -6.24 -3.66
CA VAL A 62 9.54 -4.93 -3.98
C VAL A 62 8.41 -4.57 -3.02
N ASP A 63 7.60 -5.55 -2.63
CA ASP A 63 6.50 -5.44 -1.68
C ASP A 63 7.00 -5.11 -0.28
N ARG A 64 8.08 -5.76 0.17
CA ARG A 64 8.72 -5.46 1.46
C ARG A 64 9.23 -4.03 1.51
N GLU A 65 9.92 -3.57 0.46
CA GLU A 65 10.39 -2.19 0.36
C GLU A 65 9.22 -1.19 0.28
N MET A 66 8.16 -1.53 -0.44
CA MET A 66 6.96 -0.69 -0.54
C MET A 66 6.25 -0.55 0.81
N LEU A 67 6.11 -1.65 1.58
CA LEU A 67 5.52 -1.58 2.93
C LEU A 67 6.34 -0.71 3.88
N LYS A 68 7.67 -0.85 3.85
CA LYS A 68 8.57 0.02 4.64
C LYS A 68 8.33 1.48 4.30
N ARG A 69 8.24 1.80 3.01
CA ARG A 69 7.97 3.16 2.52
C ARG A 69 6.60 3.66 2.96
N LEU A 70 5.53 2.89 2.78
CA LEU A 70 4.18 3.28 3.17
C LEU A 70 4.08 3.51 4.69
N ARG A 71 4.76 2.71 5.50
CA ARG A 71 4.85 2.90 6.96
C ARG A 71 5.57 4.19 7.31
N ALA A 72 6.67 4.51 6.63
CA ALA A 72 7.38 5.78 6.82
C ALA A 72 6.51 6.99 6.40
N GLU A 73 5.80 6.89 5.27
CA GLU A 73 4.86 7.92 4.79
C GLU A 73 3.66 8.10 5.73
N ALA A 74 3.21 7.03 6.39
CA ALA A 74 2.15 7.11 7.40
C ALA A 74 2.67 7.76 8.69
N ALA A 75 3.86 7.39 9.15
CA ALA A 75 4.51 7.98 10.32
C ALA A 75 4.78 9.47 10.15
N SER A 76 5.27 9.90 8.98
CA SER A 76 5.50 11.33 8.70
C SER A 76 4.21 12.14 8.70
N ARG A 77 3.10 11.58 8.22
CA ARG A 77 1.78 12.21 8.27
C ARG A 77 1.18 12.27 9.68
N ALA A 78 1.51 11.30 10.53
CA ALA A 78 1.08 11.30 11.92
C ALA A 78 1.83 12.33 12.78
N GLY A 79 3.13 12.55 12.53
CA GLY A 79 3.93 13.55 13.25
C GLY A 79 3.86 14.98 12.69
N ALA A 80 3.31 15.18 11.49
CA ALA A 80 3.06 16.50 10.91
C ALA A 80 1.70 17.10 11.30
N ARG A 81 0.94 16.40 12.16
CA ARG A 81 -0.32 16.84 12.78
C ARG A 81 -0.08 17.07 14.25
#